data_AF-A0A9E1J398-F1
#
_entry.id   AF-A0A9E1J398-F1
#
_cell.length_a   1.000
_cell.length_b   1.000
_cell.length_c   1.000
_cell.angle_alpha   90.00
_cell.angle_beta   90.00
_cell.angle_gamma   90.00
#
_symmetry.space_group_name_H-M   'P 1'
#
loop_
_entity.id
_entity.type
_entity.pdbx_description
1 polymer ?
#
loop_
_entity_poly.entity_id
_entity_poly.type
_entity_poly.pdbx_seq_one_letter_code
_entity_poly.pdbx_strand_id
1 'polypeptide(L)'
;MPSRVLIIQFGNEHESRLNELLRQCYGEAGEFIWFDAGDDAVIELAVGTYDLAIFLDTELGNQGLASIHQASTVNTKIPLILITHAASPAFEAEI
;
A
#
# COMPACT_ATOMS: atom_id res chain seq x y z
N MET A 1 0.71 20.45 -6.51
CA MET A 1 0.99 19.93 -5.16
C MET A 1 1.86 18.69 -5.33
N PRO A 2 2.79 18.41 -4.41
CA PRO A 2 3.54 17.15 -4.45
C PRO A 2 2.57 15.96 -4.34
N SER A 3 2.91 14.86 -4.99
CA SER A 3 2.13 13.63 -4.87
C SER A 3 2.27 13.06 -3.46
N ARG A 4 1.16 12.62 -2.87
CA ARG A 4 1.09 12.01 -1.55
C ARG A 4 0.71 10.55 -1.70
N VAL A 5 1.63 9.66 -1.35
CA VAL A 5 1.44 8.21 -1.46
C VAL A 5 1.49 7.61 -0.07
N LEU A 6 0.45 6.85 0.29
CA LEU A 6 0.48 6.01 1.48
C LEU A 6 1.04 4.63 1.13
N ILE A 7 1.97 4.14 1.93
CA ILE A 7 2.56 2.82 1.82
C ILE A 7 2.22 2.05 3.09
N ILE A 8 1.52 0.93 2.94
CA ILE A 8 1.12 0.02 4.01
C ILE A 8 1.90 -1.26 3.82
N GLN A 9 2.76 -1.59 4.79
CA GLN A 9 3.69 -2.68 4.67
C GLN A 9 3.35 -3.86 5.59
N PHE A 10 3.34 -5.06 5.03
CA PHE A 10 3.17 -6.32 5.75
C PHE A 10 4.56 -6.95 5.90
N GLY A 11 5.25 -6.64 7.00
CA GLY A 11 6.59 -7.16 7.30
C GLY A 11 7.54 -6.14 7.94
N ASN A 12 8.76 -6.56 8.25
CA ASN A 12 9.67 -5.82 9.14
C ASN A 12 10.73 -4.94 8.44
N GLU A 13 10.74 -4.86 7.10
CA GLU A 13 11.82 -4.19 6.37
C GLU A 13 11.32 -3.15 5.38
N HIS A 14 11.35 -1.87 5.73
CA HIS A 14 11.07 -0.80 4.76
C HIS A 14 11.92 -0.95 3.50
N GLU A 15 11.27 -1.16 2.36
CA GLU A 15 11.95 -1.37 1.10
C GLU A 15 12.60 -0.06 0.61
N SER A 16 13.86 0.14 1.00
CA SER A 16 14.65 1.32 0.62
C SER A 16 14.67 1.53 -0.91
N ARG A 17 14.64 0.45 -1.68
CA ARG A 17 14.56 0.47 -3.16
C ARG A 17 13.23 1.01 -3.68
N LEU A 18 12.12 0.71 -3.01
CA LEU A 18 10.82 1.24 -3.39
C LEU A 18 10.77 2.75 -3.13
N ASN A 19 11.32 3.22 -2.01
CA ASN A 19 11.38 4.64 -1.72
C ASN A 19 12.19 5.42 -2.79
N GLU A 20 13.33 4.87 -3.22
CA GLU A 20 14.11 5.43 -4.34
C GLU A 20 13.31 5.45 -5.65
N LEU A 21 12.61 4.37 -5.97
CA LEU A 21 11.79 4.27 -7.18
C LEU A 21 10.62 5.26 -7.15
N LEU A 22 9.94 5.38 -6.02
CA LEU A 22 8.86 6.36 -5.83
C LEU A 22 9.37 7.79 -6.02
N ARG A 23 10.57 8.13 -5.52
CA ARG A 23 11.22 9.43 -5.77
C ARG A 23 11.55 9.66 -7.24
N GLN A 24 11.98 8.64 -7.97
CA GLN A 24 12.23 8.75 -9.41
C GLN A 24 10.93 8.99 -10.20
N CYS A 25 9.82 8.37 -9.79
CA CYS A 25 8.53 8.49 -10.46
C CYS A 25 7.78 9.79 -10.12
N TYR A 26 7.75 10.17 -8.85
CA TYR A 26 6.92 11.28 -8.34
C TYR A 26 7.73 12.53 -7.98
N GLY A 27 9.06 12.47 -8.12
CA GLY A 27 9.99 13.54 -7.79
C GLY A 27 10.35 13.60 -6.31
N GLU A 28 11.42 14.34 -5.99
CA GLU A 28 11.94 14.50 -4.62
C GLU A 28 10.97 15.18 -3.66
N ALA A 29 10.05 15.98 -4.20
CA ALA A 29 9.01 16.65 -3.43
C ALA A 29 7.86 15.73 -3.03
N GLY A 30 7.77 14.51 -3.59
CA GLY A 30 6.73 13.55 -3.24
C GLY A 30 6.75 13.20 -1.75
N GLU A 31 5.57 13.11 -1.15
CA GLU A 31 5.38 12.70 0.23
C GLU A 31 5.05 11.20 0.26
N PHE A 32 5.95 10.39 0.80
CA PHE A 32 5.80 8.95 0.92
C PHE A 32 5.63 8.60 2.40
N ILE A 33 4.41 8.27 2.80
CA ILE A 33 4.04 8.01 4.20
C ILE A 33 4.04 6.50 4.39
N TRP A 34 4.84 6.00 5.31
CA TRP A 34 4.98 4.57 5.59
C TRP A 34 4.26 4.20 6.87
N PHE A 35 3.42 3.17 6.81
CA PHE A 35 2.77 2.54 7.95
C PHE A 35 3.00 1.03 7.90
N ASP A 36 3.21 0.44 9.06
CA ASP A 36 3.06 -1.00 9.22
C ASP A 36 1.57 -1.35 9.08
N ALA A 37 1.29 -2.51 8.49
CA ALA A 37 -0.07 -2.98 8.33
C ALA A 37 -0.76 -3.16 9.69
N GLY A 38 -2.00 -2.69 9.79
CA GLY A 38 -2.80 -2.73 11.00
C GLY A 38 -3.90 -1.68 10.99
N ASP A 39 -4.60 -1.56 12.11
CA ASP A 39 -5.73 -0.64 12.25
C ASP A 39 -5.32 0.83 12.04
N ASP A 40 -4.13 1.21 12.50
CA ASP A 40 -3.61 2.58 12.36
C ASP A 40 -3.45 2.97 10.88
N ALA A 41 -2.99 2.04 10.04
CA ALA A 41 -2.85 2.26 8.60
C ALA A 41 -4.21 2.46 7.91
N VAL A 42 -5.23 1.70 8.34
CA VAL A 42 -6.59 1.83 7.82
C VAL A 42 -7.23 3.14 8.28
N ILE A 43 -6.99 3.56 9.53
CA ILE A 43 -7.45 4.85 10.05
C ILE A 43 -6.81 5.99 9.25
N GLU A 44 -5.49 5.93 9.03
CA GLU A 44 -4.76 6.93 8.23
C GLU A 44 -5.31 7.00 6.81
N LEU A 45 -5.57 5.86 6.17
CA LEU A 45 -6.21 5.78 4.86
C LEU A 45 -7.59 6.45 4.82
N ALA A 46 -8.36 6.35 5.92
CA ALA A 46 -9.72 6.88 6.04
C ALA A 46 -9.73 8.41 6.12
N VAL A 47 -8.79 8.98 6.87
CA VAL A 47 -8.78 10.41 7.23
C VAL A 47 -7.83 11.22 6.37
N GLY A 48 -6.79 10.58 5.85
CA GLY A 48 -5.77 11.19 5.03
C GLY A 48 -6.25 11.50 3.61
N THR A 49 -5.50 12.39 2.95
CA THR A 49 -5.70 12.71 1.53
C THR A 49 -4.46 12.27 0.77
N TYR A 50 -4.63 11.19 0.00
CA TYR A 50 -3.58 10.54 -0.76
C TYR A 50 -3.99 10.43 -2.23
N ASP A 51 -3.01 10.47 -3.13
CA ASP A 51 -3.23 10.24 -4.55
C ASP A 51 -3.36 8.76 -4.87
N LEU A 52 -2.73 7.90 -4.06
CA LEU A 52 -2.86 6.44 -4.10
C LEU A 52 -2.38 5.80 -2.78
N ALA A 53 -2.79 4.56 -2.55
CA ALA A 53 -2.25 3.72 -1.48
C ALA A 53 -1.66 2.42 -2.05
N ILE A 54 -0.46 2.06 -1.57
CA ILE A 54 0.26 0.84 -1.92
C ILE A 54 0.26 -0.10 -0.73
N PHE A 55 -0.24 -1.31 -0.92
CA PHE A 55 -0.17 -2.42 0.02
C PHE A 55 0.99 -3.32 -0.42
N LEU A 56 2.01 -3.44 0.43
CA LEU A 56 3.21 -4.25 0.19
C LEU A 56 3.14 -5.53 1.01
N ASP A 57 2.62 -6.60 0.42
CA ASP A 57 2.58 -7.93 1.04
C ASP A 57 3.42 -8.89 0.21
N THR A 58 4.73 -8.87 0.43
CA THR A 58 5.71 -9.69 -0.30
C THR A 58 5.81 -11.13 0.21
N GLU A 59 5.02 -11.51 1.22
CA GLU A 59 5.03 -12.86 1.79
C GLU A 59 3.98 -13.76 1.12
N LEU A 60 2.76 -13.78 1.66
CA LEU A 60 1.70 -14.70 1.25
C LEU A 60 0.59 -14.01 0.48
N GLY A 61 0.53 -12.67 0.46
CA GLY A 61 -0.49 -11.87 -0.25
C GLY A 61 -1.89 -11.89 0.37
N ASN A 62 -2.22 -12.89 1.19
CA ASN A 62 -3.54 -13.01 1.84
C ASN A 62 -3.84 -11.83 2.78
N GLN A 63 -2.82 -11.32 3.48
CA GLN A 63 -3.00 -10.22 4.42
C GLN A 63 -3.23 -8.91 3.66
N GLY A 64 -2.43 -8.66 2.63
CA GLY A 64 -2.58 -7.53 1.72
C GLY A 64 -3.92 -7.51 1.01
N LEU A 65 -4.41 -8.66 0.54
CA LEU A 65 -5.72 -8.76 -0.10
C LEU A 65 -6.86 -8.45 0.88
N ALA A 66 -6.84 -9.05 2.09
CA ALA A 66 -7.83 -8.76 3.12
C ALA A 66 -7.85 -7.27 3.51
N SER A 67 -6.67 -6.65 3.65
CA SER A 67 -6.57 -5.23 3.94
C SER A 67 -7.02 -4.34 2.78
N ILE A 68 -6.79 -4.73 1.51
CA ILE A 68 -7.37 -4.00 0.37
C ILE A 68 -8.90 -4.04 0.40
N HIS A 69 -9.50 -5.19 0.72
CA HIS A 69 -10.95 -5.26 0.84
C HIS A 69 -11.46 -4.32 1.93
N GLN A 70 -10.85 -4.33 3.10
CA GLN A 70 -11.20 -3.38 4.17
C GLN A 70 -11.00 -1.92 3.73
N ALA A 71 -9.84 -1.60 3.14
CA ALA A 71 -9.50 -0.28 2.62
C ALA A 71 -10.52 0.23 1.60
N SER A 72 -10.98 -0.65 0.70
CA SER A 72 -11.98 -0.31 -0.31
C SER A 72 -13.35 0.07 0.29
N THR A 73 -13.66 -0.39 1.51
CA THR A 73 -14.89 0.01 2.22
C THR A 73 -14.74 1.34 2.96
N VAL A 74 -13.52 1.71 3.32
CA VAL A 74 -13.20 2.88 4.13
C VAL A 74 -12.92 4.11 3.27
N ASN A 75 -12.24 3.92 2.14
CA ASN A 75 -11.94 5.00 1.20
C ASN A 75 -12.03 4.51 -0.25
N THR A 76 -13.18 4.79 -0.89
CA THR A 76 -13.50 4.35 -2.25
C THR A 76 -12.94 5.26 -3.35
N LYS A 77 -12.34 6.39 -2.98
CA LYS A 77 -11.94 7.44 -3.94
C LYS A 77 -10.48 7.38 -4.33
N ILE A 78 -9.68 6.65 -3.56
CA ILE A 78 -8.25 6.53 -3.79
C ILE A 78 -7.96 5.23 -4.57
N PRO A 79 -7.09 5.28 -5.58
CA PRO A 79 -6.54 4.08 -6.19
C PRO A 79 -5.79 3.23 -5.16
N LEU A 80 -6.09 1.93 -5.13
CA LEU A 80 -5.42 0.94 -4.28
C LEU A 80 -4.57 0.03 -5.16
N ILE A 81 -3.31 -0.19 -4.76
CA ILE A 81 -2.37 -1.09 -5.44
C ILE A 81 -1.91 -2.14 -4.45
N LEU A 82 -2.04 -3.43 -4.78
CA LEU A 82 -1.39 -4.52 -4.05
C LEU A 82 -0.16 -4.96 -4.82
N ILE A 83 0.99 -4.91 -4.16
CA ILE A 83 2.23 -5.53 -4.62
C ILE A 83 2.42 -6.76 -3.76
N THR A 84 2.45 -7.93 -4.41
CA THR A 84 2.68 -9.20 -3.73
C THR A 84 3.58 -10.11 -4.54
N HIS A 85 4.02 -11.21 -3.90
CA HIS A 85 4.75 -12.25 -4.57
C HIS A 85 3.86 -12.98 -5.59
N ALA A 86 4.37 -13.22 -6.80
CA ALA A 86 3.60 -13.83 -7.89
C ALA A 86 3.08 -15.25 -7.58
N ALA A 87 3.75 -15.95 -6.66
CA ALA A 87 3.32 -17.26 -6.16
C ALA A 87 2.36 -17.17 -4.96
N SER A 88 1.77 -15.99 -4.70
CA SER A 88 0.82 -15.82 -3.60
C SER A 88 -0.42 -16.70 -3.86
N PRO A 89 -0.81 -17.55 -2.90
CA PRO A 89 -2.02 -18.36 -3.00
C PRO A 89 -3.30 -17.50 -3.00
N ALA A 90 -3.22 -16.24 -2.58
CA ALA A 90 -4.35 -15.31 -2.56
C ALA A 90 -4.99 -15.15 -3.94
N PHE A 91 -4.17 -15.20 -5.00
CA PHE A 91 -4.61 -15.01 -6.38
C PHE A 91 -4.93 -16.31 -7.11
N GLU A 92 -4.52 -17.48 -6.60
CA GLU A 92 -4.88 -18.78 -7.19
C GLU A 92 -6.34 -19.17 -6.90
N ALA A 93 -6.96 -18.56 -5.88
CA ALA A 93 -8.33 -18.87 -5.45
C ALA A 93 -9.43 -17.96 -6.05
N GLU A 94 -9.06 -16.88 -6.74
CA GLU A 94 -10.00 -15.88 -7.30
C GLU A 94 -10.12 -15.90 -8.84
N ILE A 95 -9.47 -16.85 -9.52
CA ILE A 95 -9.52 -17.02 -11.00
C ILE A 95 -10.29 -18.30 -11.39
#